data_AF-A0A3M7GN86-F1
#
_entry.id   AF-A0A3M7GN86-F1
#
_cell.length_a   1.000
_cell.length_b   1.000
_cell.length_c   1.000
_cell.angle_alpha   90.00
_cell.angle_beta   90.00
_cell.angle_gamma   90.00
#
_symmetry.space_group_name_H-M   'P 1'
#
loop_
_entity.id
_entity.type
_entity.pdbx_description
1 polymer ?
#
loop_
_entity_poly.entity_id
_entity_poly.type
_entity_poly.pdbx_seq_one_letter_code
_entity_poly.pdbx_strand_id
1 'polypeptide(L)'
;MAAEELHQLLRALDDRNINLGRDDVKWAFESASTKEDVRKWVQDYLSPDCLLSKEEFKFFDSRVAERNSDGTVTGRPLTDLELENAITSLESSTAAIEKQCRLLESQKAALQELKSRHSLSTATDQAQSQGQKKSAREKAQLEFEVNELADGLESELKSAAKQAETSVGSLPNVMERILEKDDRVLDGLQKLIPRIIPSSASFSNNEIEVDELCRKLSYLTMQEIRGRIDSAYRSATASINGPQANGHSDQSENKISDLQAELDELTGEIEGLATMAVDGKYRHPILRQLKSSQSDAEAVSSRWNDYVLGTLQYLTTRAQTLDDHATHLHSHQGAINTVARTLEGVAKVEETARERQRIQKRDSVSLPSTPIARGLKPLRLVQANFAEPQDAISHLLRQLDVRSAPDLNDTEKLSRMLGEALMERESSLRELERDTELGFATQLAETLAKADASVSELLGAVYKHSPFGSVNLVDGNIEHLLGRLEGRTQELGEEMRRIDIDRIAVQARKTQASFLQG
;
A
#
# COMPACT_ATOMS: atom_id res chain seq x y z
N MET A 1 -38.09 48.02 49.81
CA MET A 1 -36.81 47.28 49.82
C MET A 1 -35.60 48.10 50.30
N ALA A 2 -35.62 49.44 50.38
CA ALA A 2 -34.51 50.22 50.95
C ALA A 2 -34.42 50.20 52.51
N ALA A 3 -35.37 49.55 53.19
CA ALA A 3 -35.50 49.61 54.65
C ALA A 3 -34.70 48.52 55.38
N GLU A 4 -34.41 47.38 54.74
CA GLU A 4 -33.65 46.27 55.34
C GLU A 4 -32.16 46.58 55.40
N GLU A 5 -31.57 47.08 54.31
CA GLU A 5 -30.16 47.48 54.25
C GLU A 5 -29.84 48.67 55.19
N LEU A 6 -30.79 49.61 55.33
CA LEU A 6 -30.68 50.70 56.31
C LEU A 6 -30.72 50.16 57.75
N HIS A 7 -31.53 49.13 58.03
CA HIS A 7 -31.55 48.48 59.35
C HIS A 7 -30.27 47.69 59.62
N GLN A 8 -29.72 47.02 58.62
CA GLN A 8 -28.48 46.25 58.74
C GLN A 8 -27.29 47.16 59.06
N LEU A 9 -27.23 48.34 58.41
CA LEU A 9 -26.22 49.36 58.71
C LEU A 9 -26.38 49.95 60.11
N LEU A 10 -27.61 50.31 60.53
CA LEU A 10 -27.85 50.84 61.87
C LEU A 10 -27.52 49.82 62.97
N ARG A 11 -27.85 48.54 62.76
CA ARG A 11 -27.52 47.47 63.71
C ARG A 11 -26.00 47.28 63.87
N ALA A 12 -25.25 47.34 62.78
CA ALA A 12 -23.79 47.23 62.83
C ALA A 12 -23.11 48.44 63.50
N LEU A 13 -23.69 49.64 63.37
CA LEU A 13 -23.22 50.86 64.04
C LEU A 13 -23.50 50.83 65.55
N ASP A 14 -24.71 50.41 65.94
CA ASP A 14 -25.10 50.22 67.35
C ASP A 14 -24.24 49.14 68.03
N ASP A 15 -24.01 48.00 67.37
CA ASP A 15 -23.18 46.94 67.90
C ASP A 15 -21.73 47.40 68.17
N ARG A 16 -21.26 48.49 67.55
CA ARG A 16 -19.89 49.01 67.65
C ARG A 16 -19.77 50.33 68.43
N ASN A 17 -20.84 50.80 69.07
CA ASN A 17 -20.88 52.07 69.81
C ASN A 17 -20.42 53.30 68.97
N ILE A 18 -20.80 53.34 67.69
CA ILE A 18 -20.49 54.47 66.82
C ILE A 18 -21.68 55.45 66.86
N ASN A 19 -21.43 56.69 67.30
CA ASN A 19 -22.48 57.71 67.49
C ASN A 19 -22.94 58.37 66.18
N LEU A 20 -23.59 57.61 65.29
CA LEU A 20 -24.31 58.15 64.12
C LEU A 20 -25.79 57.72 64.19
N GLY A 21 -26.70 58.70 64.13
CA GLY A 21 -28.13 58.48 64.27
C GLY A 21 -28.83 58.10 62.97
N ARG A 22 -30.08 57.63 63.09
CA ARG A 22 -30.93 57.27 61.94
C ARG A 22 -31.05 58.42 60.92
N ASP A 23 -31.16 59.66 61.40
CA ASP A 23 -31.33 60.83 60.54
C ASP A 23 -30.05 61.19 59.76
N ASP A 24 -28.87 60.86 60.31
CA ASP A 24 -27.55 61.11 59.68
C ASP A 24 -27.21 60.12 58.57
N VAL A 25 -27.91 59.00 58.49
CA VAL A 25 -27.65 57.94 57.50
C VAL A 25 -28.78 57.88 56.47
N LYS A 26 -29.99 58.28 56.85
CA LYS A 26 -31.19 58.21 56.00
C LYS A 26 -31.07 59.03 54.71
N TRP A 27 -30.37 60.18 54.74
CA TRP A 27 -30.16 61.00 53.54
C TRP A 27 -29.41 60.27 52.43
N ALA A 28 -28.48 59.38 52.79
CA ALA A 28 -27.67 58.61 51.83
C ALA A 28 -28.47 57.52 51.09
N PHE A 29 -29.62 57.11 51.65
CA PHE A 29 -30.54 56.14 51.03
C PHE A 29 -31.74 56.80 50.31
N GLU A 30 -31.92 58.12 50.48
CA GLU A 30 -32.99 58.90 49.85
C GLU A 30 -32.55 59.58 48.54
N SER A 31 -31.25 59.85 48.34
CA SER A 31 -30.72 60.45 47.10
C SER A 31 -30.66 59.46 45.92
N ALA A 32 -31.22 59.84 44.77
CA ALA A 32 -31.28 58.96 43.59
C ALA A 32 -29.91 58.60 42.99
N SER A 33 -28.88 59.43 43.20
CA SER A 33 -27.51 59.19 42.71
C SER A 33 -26.67 58.30 43.62
N THR A 34 -26.94 58.27 44.93
CA THR A 34 -26.07 57.62 45.93
C THR A 34 -26.68 56.33 46.49
N LYS A 35 -27.99 56.16 46.33
CA LYS A 35 -28.75 55.04 46.86
C LYS A 35 -28.36 53.67 46.29
N GLU A 36 -27.90 53.61 45.05
CA GLU A 36 -27.46 52.35 44.41
C GLU A 36 -26.09 51.91 44.95
N ASP A 37 -25.15 52.86 45.04
CA ASP A 37 -23.78 52.63 45.51
C ASP A 37 -23.73 52.28 47.00
N VAL A 38 -24.52 52.98 47.82
CA VAL A 38 -24.59 52.71 49.27
C VAL A 38 -25.23 51.34 49.53
N ARG A 39 -26.22 50.93 48.73
CA ARG A 39 -26.82 49.59 48.83
C ARG A 39 -25.80 48.51 48.50
N LYS A 40 -25.06 48.69 47.39
CA LYS A 40 -24.01 47.76 46.97
C LYS A 40 -22.90 47.67 48.03
N TRP A 41 -22.52 48.81 48.61
CA TRP A 41 -21.53 48.85 49.68
C TRP A 41 -21.98 48.13 50.95
N VAL A 42 -23.23 48.31 51.40
CA VAL A 42 -23.76 47.59 52.57
C VAL A 42 -23.78 46.07 52.33
N GLN A 43 -24.16 45.65 51.13
CA GLN A 43 -24.22 44.23 50.79
C GLN A 43 -22.82 43.58 50.67
N ASP A 44 -21.87 44.29 50.06
CA ASP A 44 -20.51 43.79 49.85
C ASP A 44 -19.65 43.83 51.13
N TYR A 45 -19.79 44.86 51.98
CA TYR A 45 -18.87 45.12 53.11
C TYR A 45 -19.47 44.86 54.50
N LEU A 46 -20.80 44.76 54.62
CA LEU A 46 -21.51 44.52 55.88
C LEU A 46 -22.04 43.08 56.01
N SER A 47 -21.30 42.13 55.43
CA SER A 47 -21.51 40.68 55.58
C SER A 47 -20.83 40.16 56.86
N PRO A 48 -21.40 39.14 57.54
CA PRO A 48 -20.90 38.64 58.83
C PRO A 48 -19.44 38.15 58.80
N ASP A 49 -18.95 37.71 57.64
CA ASP A 49 -17.57 37.25 57.45
C ASP A 49 -16.54 38.39 57.36
N CYS A 50 -16.98 39.63 57.15
CA CYS A 50 -16.12 40.82 57.02
C CYS A 50 -16.06 41.67 58.30
N LEU A 51 -16.78 41.29 59.35
CA LEU A 51 -16.92 42.07 60.58
C LEU A 51 -16.21 41.37 61.75
N LEU A 52 -15.11 41.95 62.22
CA LEU A 52 -14.44 41.51 63.45
C LEU A 52 -15.39 41.61 64.66
N SER A 53 -15.44 40.56 65.47
CA SER A 53 -16.19 40.53 66.73
C SER A 53 -15.51 41.35 67.82
N LYS A 54 -16.26 41.72 68.87
CA LYS A 54 -15.75 42.53 70.00
C LYS A 54 -14.58 41.87 70.74
N GLU A 55 -14.55 40.53 70.76
CA GLU A 55 -13.50 39.76 71.41
C GLU A 55 -12.22 39.74 70.56
N GLU A 56 -12.36 39.58 69.25
CA GLU A 56 -11.24 39.62 68.31
C GLU A 56 -10.60 41.01 68.22
N PHE A 57 -11.40 42.08 68.31
CA PHE A 57 -10.87 43.45 68.38
C PHE A 57 -10.04 43.68 69.64
N LYS A 58 -10.53 43.23 70.81
CA LYS A 58 -9.79 43.31 72.07
C LYS A 58 -8.51 42.46 72.05
N PHE A 59 -8.55 41.29 71.40
CA PHE A 59 -7.40 40.42 71.26
C PHE A 59 -6.31 41.06 70.39
N PHE A 60 -6.69 41.71 69.29
CA PHE A 60 -5.75 42.43 68.43
C PHE A 60 -5.07 43.58 69.17
N ASP A 61 -5.82 44.36 69.95
CA ASP A 61 -5.31 45.51 70.71
C ASP A 61 -4.36 45.09 71.85
N SER A 62 -4.68 43.98 72.55
CA SER A 62 -3.83 43.44 73.63
C SER A 62 -2.44 42.98 73.16
N ARG A 63 -2.35 42.44 71.93
CA ARG A 63 -1.09 41.91 71.38
C ARG A 63 -0.15 42.99 70.86
N VAL A 64 -0.69 44.17 70.54
CA VAL A 64 0.11 45.35 70.19
C VAL A 64 0.75 45.96 71.45
N ALA A 65 0.13 45.78 72.63
CA ALA A 65 0.65 46.26 73.92
C ALA A 65 1.79 45.37 74.49
N GLU A 66 1.77 44.05 74.28
CA GLU A 66 2.77 43.11 74.82
C GLU A 66 4.14 43.15 74.13
N ARG A 67 4.27 43.83 72.97
CA ARG A 67 5.54 43.94 72.24
C ARG A 67 6.50 45.02 72.79
N ASN A 68 6.09 45.78 73.80
CA ASN A 68 6.81 46.95 74.30
C ASN A 68 7.36 46.83 75.74
N SER A 69 7.34 45.64 76.37
CA SER A 69 7.79 45.46 77.76
C SER A 69 8.92 44.45 77.89
N ASP A 70 10.15 44.84 77.55
CA ASP A 70 11.37 44.15 77.99
C ASP A 70 12.08 45.04 79.03
N GLY A 71 11.69 44.86 80.28
CA GLY A 71 12.25 45.54 81.45
C GLY A 71 13.32 44.68 82.13
N THR A 72 14.54 45.20 82.13
CA THR A 72 15.74 44.73 82.84
C THR A 72 15.49 44.17 84.26
N VAL A 73 15.89 42.92 84.51
CA VAL A 73 15.91 42.31 85.85
C VAL A 73 17.33 42.43 86.43
N THR A 74 17.46 43.17 87.54
CA THR A 74 18.67 43.23 88.36
C THR A 74 18.60 42.17 89.47
N GLY A 75 19.73 41.49 89.69
CA GLY A 75 19.82 40.22 90.41
C GLY A 75 19.54 40.28 91.92
N ARG A 76 18.87 39.22 92.39
CA ARG A 76 18.76 38.83 93.80
C ARG A 76 19.73 37.64 94.04
N PRO A 77 20.36 37.52 95.22
CA PRO A 77 21.25 36.39 95.51
C PRO A 77 20.47 35.07 95.53
N LEU A 78 20.92 34.12 94.70
CA LEU A 78 20.34 32.79 94.50
C LEU A 78 20.41 31.96 95.77
N THR A 79 19.30 31.30 96.12
CA THR A 79 19.22 30.30 97.20
C THR A 79 19.68 28.93 96.71
N ASP A 80 20.21 28.06 97.59
CA ASP A 80 20.71 26.71 97.21
C ASP A 80 19.64 25.86 96.48
N LEU A 81 18.37 26.04 96.81
CA LEU A 81 17.24 25.40 96.12
C LEU A 81 17.06 25.91 94.68
N GLU A 82 17.31 27.20 94.44
CA GLU A 82 17.30 27.79 93.09
C GLU A 82 18.51 27.32 92.27
N LEU A 83 19.65 27.03 92.91
CA LEU A 83 20.81 26.40 92.28
C LEU A 83 20.50 24.96 91.84
N GLU A 84 19.92 24.13 92.70
CA GLU A 84 19.49 22.77 92.30
C GLU A 84 18.42 22.79 91.20
N ASN A 85 17.46 23.72 91.27
CA ASN A 85 16.46 23.90 90.21
C ASN A 85 17.08 24.40 88.90
N ALA A 86 18.09 25.27 88.97
CA ALA A 86 18.83 25.72 87.79
C ALA A 86 19.66 24.58 87.19
N ILE A 87 20.28 23.73 88.00
CA ILE A 87 21.04 22.56 87.53
C ILE A 87 20.11 21.55 86.86
N THR A 88 18.99 21.19 87.48
CA THR A 88 18.02 20.26 86.88
C THR A 88 17.35 20.85 85.62
N SER A 89 17.09 22.16 85.60
CA SER A 89 16.63 22.87 84.40
C SER A 89 17.70 22.88 83.30
N LEU A 90 18.98 23.04 83.65
CA LEU A 90 20.08 23.02 82.70
C LEU A 90 20.31 21.60 82.16
N GLU A 91 20.27 20.57 83.00
CA GLU A 91 20.37 19.17 82.60
C GLU A 91 19.21 18.76 81.69
N SER A 92 17.98 19.18 82.00
CA SER A 92 16.82 18.94 81.14
C SER A 92 16.93 19.69 79.81
N SER A 93 17.44 20.93 79.82
CA SER A 93 17.72 21.70 78.59
C SER A 93 18.83 21.04 77.77
N THR A 94 19.89 20.57 78.40
CA THR A 94 21.02 19.90 77.75
C THR A 94 20.58 18.56 77.15
N ALA A 95 19.75 17.80 77.86
CA ALA A 95 19.14 16.56 77.34
C ALA A 95 18.17 16.83 76.19
N ALA A 96 17.43 17.95 76.21
CA ALA A 96 16.58 18.37 75.11
C ALA A 96 17.40 18.79 73.87
N ILE A 97 18.50 19.51 74.08
CA ILE A 97 19.44 19.91 73.03
C ILE A 97 20.12 18.67 72.43
N GLU A 98 20.57 17.71 73.23
CA GLU A 98 21.14 16.45 72.71
C GLU A 98 20.13 15.66 71.88
N LYS A 99 18.85 15.60 72.31
CA LYS A 99 17.78 14.99 71.50
C LYS A 99 17.58 15.73 70.18
N GLN A 100 17.61 17.06 70.19
CA GLN A 100 17.55 17.86 68.96
C GLN A 100 18.76 17.64 68.07
N CYS A 101 19.98 17.57 68.62
CA CYS A 101 21.19 17.27 67.85
C CYS A 101 21.10 15.89 67.19
N ARG A 102 20.68 14.85 67.92
CA ARG A 102 20.47 13.51 67.35
C ARG A 102 19.40 13.49 66.26
N LEU A 103 18.33 14.28 66.40
CA LEU A 103 17.30 14.42 65.37
C LEU A 103 17.83 15.15 64.13
N LEU A 104 18.63 16.20 64.31
CA LEU A 104 19.25 16.91 63.19
C LEU A 104 20.29 16.06 62.47
N GLU A 105 21.05 15.23 63.20
CA GLU A 105 21.97 14.26 62.61
C GLU A 105 21.23 13.19 61.79
N SER A 106 20.10 12.68 62.29
CA SER A 106 19.29 11.72 61.54
C SER A 106 18.64 12.37 60.30
N GLN A 107 18.16 13.61 60.42
CA GLN A 107 17.65 14.39 59.29
C GLN A 107 18.75 14.69 58.25
N LYS A 108 19.95 15.04 58.70
CA LYS A 108 21.12 15.25 57.82
C LYS A 108 21.48 13.97 57.06
N ALA A 109 21.49 12.83 57.74
CA ALA A 109 21.74 11.53 57.11
C ALA A 109 20.67 11.20 56.05
N ALA A 110 19.39 11.41 56.38
CA ALA A 110 18.27 11.19 55.45
C ALA A 110 18.34 12.12 54.23
N LEU A 111 18.73 13.39 54.40
CA LEU A 111 18.93 14.33 53.29
C LEU A 111 20.12 13.96 52.42
N GLN A 112 21.22 13.48 53.01
CA GLN A 112 22.37 12.97 52.24
C GLN A 112 21.98 11.73 51.43
N GLU A 113 21.18 10.83 51.99
CA GLU A 113 20.66 9.67 51.28
C GLU A 113 19.74 10.09 50.10
N LEU A 114 18.79 11.01 50.33
CA LEU A 114 17.94 11.56 49.28
C LEU A 114 18.76 12.25 48.17
N LYS A 115 19.79 13.02 48.53
CA LYS A 115 20.70 13.66 47.57
C LYS A 115 21.43 12.62 46.70
N SER A 116 21.89 11.53 47.31
CA SER A 116 22.55 10.45 46.56
C SER A 116 21.57 9.75 45.59
N ARG A 117 20.34 9.46 46.03
CA ARG A 117 19.27 8.88 45.20
C ARG A 117 18.86 9.80 44.05
N HIS A 118 18.74 11.11 44.32
CA HIS A 118 18.40 12.11 43.30
C HIS A 118 19.50 12.23 42.25
N SER A 119 20.78 12.19 42.65
CA SER A 119 21.90 12.24 41.68
C SER A 119 21.89 11.04 40.72
N LEU A 120 21.57 9.84 41.23
CA LEU A 120 21.43 8.63 40.42
C LEU A 120 20.22 8.72 39.47
N SER A 121 19.09 9.25 39.94
CA SER A 121 17.89 9.49 39.15
C SER A 121 18.14 10.45 37.98
N THR A 122 18.86 11.54 38.22
CA THR A 122 19.19 12.49 37.14
C THR A 122 20.09 11.89 36.08
N ALA A 123 21.01 10.99 36.45
CA ALA A 123 21.86 10.27 35.49
C ALA A 123 21.05 9.27 34.65
N THR A 124 20.08 8.57 35.26
CA THR A 124 19.20 7.65 34.53
C THR A 124 18.24 8.40 33.59
N ASP A 125 17.70 9.54 34.01
CA ASP A 125 16.80 10.36 33.18
C ASP A 125 17.54 10.97 31.98
N GLN A 126 18.80 11.41 32.18
CA GLN A 126 19.64 11.88 31.09
C GLN A 126 20.00 10.75 30.11
N ALA A 127 20.32 9.55 30.60
CA ALA A 127 20.58 8.38 29.76
C ALA A 127 19.33 7.95 28.96
N GLN A 128 18.14 7.97 29.58
CA GLN A 128 16.88 7.71 28.90
C GLN A 128 16.54 8.79 27.86
N SER A 129 16.72 10.07 28.18
CA SER A 129 16.52 11.18 27.24
C SER A 129 17.47 11.08 26.03
N GLN A 130 18.74 10.74 26.26
CA GLN A 130 19.69 10.49 25.17
C GLN A 130 19.29 9.28 24.34
N GLY A 131 18.86 8.18 24.97
CA GLY A 131 18.35 6.99 24.28
C GLY A 131 17.13 7.30 23.41
N GLN A 132 16.15 8.05 23.93
CA GLN A 132 14.98 8.50 23.18
C GLN A 132 15.35 9.43 22.02
N LYS A 133 16.26 10.38 22.23
CA LYS A 133 16.75 11.27 21.16
C LYS A 133 17.48 10.49 20.06
N LYS A 134 18.31 9.50 20.43
CA LYS A 134 18.99 8.64 19.47
C LYS A 134 17.99 7.81 18.68
N SER A 135 17.05 7.14 19.36
CA SER A 135 16.00 6.35 18.71
C SER A 135 15.09 7.21 17.81
N ALA A 136 14.75 8.43 18.22
CA ALA A 136 13.98 9.35 17.39
C ALA A 136 14.73 9.78 16.13
N ARG A 137 16.04 10.02 16.22
CA ARG A 137 16.90 10.31 15.06
C ARG A 137 17.01 9.12 14.12
N GLU A 138 17.28 7.92 14.66
CA GLU A 138 17.32 6.68 13.87
C GLU A 138 15.98 6.41 13.18
N LYS A 139 14.86 6.61 13.89
CA LYS A 139 13.53 6.48 13.30
C LYS A 139 13.30 7.49 12.16
N ALA A 140 13.66 8.75 12.36
CA ALA A 140 13.51 9.78 11.33
C ALA A 140 14.42 9.51 10.12
N GLN A 141 15.63 8.99 10.34
CA GLN A 141 16.53 8.58 9.27
C GLN A 141 15.96 7.38 8.49
N LEU A 142 15.48 6.34 9.17
CA LEU A 142 14.85 5.19 8.52
C LEU A 142 13.58 5.60 7.75
N GLU A 143 12.78 6.50 8.29
CA GLU A 143 11.59 7.02 7.60
C GLU A 143 11.98 7.80 6.33
N PHE A 144 13.07 8.57 6.37
CA PHE A 144 13.62 9.22 5.18
C PHE A 144 14.09 8.21 4.13
N GLU A 145 14.90 7.22 4.53
CA GLU A 145 15.40 6.18 3.62
C GLU A 145 14.27 5.34 3.02
N VAL A 146 13.23 5.02 3.81
CA VAL A 146 12.04 4.30 3.32
C VAL A 146 11.27 5.13 2.30
N ASN A 147 11.05 6.42 2.55
CA ASN A 147 10.37 7.30 1.59
C ASN A 147 11.18 7.46 0.30
N GLU A 148 12.51 7.61 0.39
CA GLU A 148 13.38 7.71 -0.80
C GLU A 148 13.32 6.43 -1.65
N LEU A 149 13.35 5.25 -1.01
CA LEU A 149 13.21 3.97 -1.70
C LEU A 149 11.80 3.78 -2.28
N ALA A 150 10.76 4.25 -1.60
CA ALA A 150 9.38 4.18 -2.08
C ALA A 150 9.18 5.08 -3.30
N ASP A 151 9.68 6.32 -3.27
CA ASP A 151 9.62 7.26 -4.39
C ASP A 151 10.42 6.73 -5.60
N GLY A 152 11.59 6.13 -5.34
CA GLY A 152 12.42 5.47 -6.35
C GLY A 152 11.67 4.31 -7.01
N LEU A 153 11.07 3.42 -6.20
CA LEU A 153 10.27 2.30 -6.68
C LEU A 153 9.05 2.77 -7.48
N GLU A 154 8.35 3.82 -7.04
CA GLU A 154 7.19 4.37 -7.76
C GLU A 154 7.60 4.91 -9.14
N SER A 155 8.72 5.63 -9.21
CA SER A 155 9.27 6.15 -10.47
C SER A 155 9.65 5.01 -11.43
N GLU A 156 10.36 4.00 -10.94
CA GLU A 156 10.73 2.82 -11.73
C GLU A 156 9.48 2.08 -12.21
N LEU A 157 8.52 1.85 -11.33
CA LEU A 157 7.27 1.16 -11.63
C LEU A 157 6.43 1.91 -12.68
N LYS A 158 6.37 3.24 -12.58
CA LYS A 158 5.70 4.09 -13.58
C LYS A 158 6.39 4.03 -14.93
N SER A 159 7.73 4.02 -14.94
CA SER A 159 8.51 3.87 -16.17
C SER A 159 8.30 2.49 -16.82
N ALA A 160 8.31 1.43 -16.01
CA ALA A 160 8.08 0.06 -16.44
C ALA A 160 6.64 -0.14 -16.93
N ALA A 161 5.65 0.44 -16.24
CA ALA A 161 4.24 0.43 -16.66
C ALA A 161 4.06 1.11 -18.02
N LYS A 162 4.66 2.29 -18.21
CA LYS A 162 4.61 3.01 -19.49
C LYS A 162 5.30 2.21 -20.60
N GLN A 163 6.42 1.55 -20.32
CA GLN A 163 7.11 0.69 -21.28
C GLN A 163 6.30 -0.56 -21.63
N ALA A 164 5.64 -1.18 -20.64
CA ALA A 164 4.77 -2.32 -20.88
C ALA A 164 3.54 -1.91 -21.71
N GLU A 165 2.94 -0.76 -21.42
CA GLU A 165 1.79 -0.23 -22.16
C GLU A 165 2.15 0.12 -23.61
N THR A 166 3.30 0.75 -23.87
CA THR A 166 3.76 1.00 -25.25
C THR A 166 4.07 -0.30 -25.99
N SER A 167 4.66 -1.28 -25.32
CA SER A 167 4.97 -2.59 -25.90
C SER A 167 3.69 -3.35 -26.28
N VAL A 168 2.72 -3.42 -25.36
CA VAL A 168 1.41 -4.03 -25.61
C VAL A 168 0.61 -3.27 -26.66
N GLY A 169 0.64 -1.93 -26.64
CA GLY A 169 -0.01 -1.10 -27.66
C GLY A 169 0.59 -1.24 -29.06
N SER A 170 1.87 -1.59 -29.16
CA SER A 170 2.54 -1.85 -30.44
C SER A 170 2.33 -3.26 -31.00
N LEU A 171 1.92 -4.21 -30.14
CA LEU A 171 1.77 -5.63 -30.47
C LEU A 171 0.81 -5.89 -31.65
N PRO A 172 -0.39 -5.26 -31.75
CA PRO A 172 -1.29 -5.46 -32.88
C PRO A 172 -0.63 -5.11 -34.22
N ASN A 173 0.12 -3.99 -34.28
CA ASN A 173 0.80 -3.55 -35.50
C ASN A 173 1.97 -4.45 -35.91
N VAL A 174 2.60 -5.11 -34.94
CA VAL A 174 3.66 -6.10 -35.20
C VAL A 174 3.02 -7.40 -35.68
N MET A 175 1.96 -7.85 -35.02
CA MET A 175 1.20 -9.05 -35.37
C MET A 175 0.62 -8.96 -36.78
N GLU A 176 -0.05 -7.86 -37.12
CA GLU A 176 -0.61 -7.61 -38.44
C GLU A 176 0.45 -7.70 -39.54
N ARG A 177 1.62 -7.05 -39.33
CA ARG A 177 2.73 -7.10 -40.29
C ARG A 177 3.34 -8.48 -40.44
N ILE A 178 3.29 -9.34 -39.42
CA ILE A 178 3.78 -10.71 -39.53
C ILE A 178 2.72 -11.55 -40.25
N LEU A 179 1.46 -11.51 -39.82
CA LEU A 179 0.36 -12.22 -40.46
C LEU A 179 0.24 -11.87 -41.95
N GLU A 180 0.42 -10.60 -42.35
CA GLU A 180 0.45 -10.22 -43.76
C GLU A 180 1.59 -10.90 -44.55
N LYS A 181 2.75 -11.13 -43.92
CA LYS A 181 3.85 -11.90 -44.53
C LYS A 181 3.49 -13.38 -44.62
N ASP A 182 2.82 -13.93 -43.61
CA ASP A 182 2.36 -15.31 -43.56
C ASP A 182 1.34 -15.56 -44.69
N ASP A 183 0.40 -14.63 -44.89
CA ASP A 183 -0.58 -14.68 -45.97
C ASP A 183 0.08 -14.66 -47.35
N ARG A 184 1.14 -13.85 -47.54
CA ARG A 184 1.92 -13.85 -48.80
C ARG A 184 2.62 -15.20 -49.05
N VAL A 185 3.08 -15.87 -47.99
CA VAL A 185 3.65 -17.21 -48.10
C VAL A 185 2.56 -18.22 -48.47
N LEU A 186 1.39 -18.15 -47.83
CA LEU A 186 0.25 -19.00 -48.12
C LEU A 186 -0.27 -18.83 -49.56
N ASP A 187 -0.36 -17.60 -50.07
CA ASP A 187 -0.68 -17.32 -51.48
C ASP A 187 0.37 -17.95 -52.43
N GLY A 188 1.64 -17.92 -52.02
CA GLY A 188 2.73 -18.64 -52.71
C GLY A 188 2.52 -20.16 -52.72
N LEU A 189 2.11 -20.75 -51.59
CA LEU A 189 1.81 -22.18 -51.49
C LEU A 189 0.59 -22.57 -52.33
N GLN A 190 -0.45 -21.74 -52.37
CA GLN A 190 -1.65 -21.99 -53.18
C GLN A 190 -1.30 -22.12 -54.67
N LYS A 191 -0.35 -21.32 -55.16
CA LYS A 191 0.16 -21.41 -56.54
C LYS A 191 0.98 -22.67 -56.81
N LEU A 192 1.46 -23.36 -55.77
CA LEU A 192 2.22 -24.61 -55.88
C LEU A 192 1.33 -25.85 -55.87
N ILE A 193 0.07 -25.77 -55.38
CA ILE A 193 -0.89 -26.90 -55.33
C ILE A 193 -1.03 -27.64 -56.68
N PRO A 194 -1.15 -26.96 -57.84
CA PRO A 194 -1.27 -27.65 -59.12
C PRO A 194 -0.04 -28.48 -59.51
N ARG A 195 1.14 -28.18 -58.95
CA ARG A 195 2.38 -28.95 -59.19
C ARG A 195 2.50 -30.18 -58.30
N ILE A 196 1.75 -30.21 -57.21
CA ILE A 196 1.79 -31.26 -56.19
C ILE A 196 0.82 -32.38 -56.51
N ILE A 197 -0.26 -32.10 -57.23
CA ILE A 197 -1.25 -33.10 -57.65
C ILE A 197 -0.81 -33.66 -59.01
N PRO A 198 -0.08 -34.79 -59.06
CA PRO A 198 0.07 -35.52 -60.31
C PRO A 198 -1.32 -36.00 -60.73
N SER A 199 -1.71 -35.74 -61.98
CA SER A 199 -2.86 -36.41 -62.58
C SER A 199 -2.54 -37.90 -62.75
N SER A 200 -2.61 -38.67 -61.67
CA SER A 200 -2.43 -40.13 -61.70
C SER A 200 -3.38 -40.79 -62.70
N ALA A 201 -4.58 -40.22 -62.88
CA ALA A 201 -5.57 -40.63 -63.87
C ALA A 201 -5.10 -40.46 -65.33
N SER A 202 -4.20 -39.53 -65.64
CA SER A 202 -3.68 -39.41 -67.02
C SER A 202 -2.67 -40.50 -67.34
N PHE A 203 -1.91 -40.99 -66.36
CA PHE A 203 -0.89 -42.01 -66.60
C PHE A 203 -1.49 -43.41 -66.82
N SER A 204 -2.56 -43.77 -66.07
CA SER A 204 -3.26 -45.05 -66.29
C SER A 204 -3.94 -45.12 -67.65
N ASN A 205 -4.49 -44.00 -68.14
CA ASN A 205 -5.09 -43.93 -69.47
C ASN A 205 -4.04 -44.08 -70.56
N ASN A 206 -2.84 -43.51 -70.37
CA ASN A 206 -1.74 -43.64 -71.32
C ASN A 206 -1.23 -45.09 -71.44
N GLU A 207 -1.19 -45.86 -70.34
CA GLU A 207 -0.80 -47.28 -70.40
C GLU A 207 -1.80 -48.12 -71.22
N ILE A 208 -3.11 -47.91 -70.99
CA ILE A 208 -4.17 -48.58 -71.73
C ILE A 208 -4.13 -48.21 -73.22
N GLU A 209 -3.93 -46.93 -73.52
CA GLU A 209 -3.81 -46.43 -74.89
C GLU A 209 -2.60 -47.03 -75.61
N VAL A 210 -1.44 -47.10 -74.96
CA VAL A 210 -0.23 -47.73 -75.52
C VAL A 210 -0.48 -49.21 -75.83
N ASP A 211 -1.16 -49.91 -74.93
CA ASP A 211 -1.51 -51.32 -75.11
C ASP A 211 -2.46 -51.55 -76.29
N GLU A 212 -3.49 -50.71 -76.43
CA GLU A 212 -4.40 -50.75 -77.57
C GLU A 212 -3.71 -50.43 -78.90
N LEU A 213 -2.86 -49.40 -78.92
CA LEU A 213 -2.11 -48.99 -80.11
C LEU A 213 -1.10 -50.06 -80.54
N CYS A 214 -0.39 -50.67 -79.58
CA CYS A 214 0.53 -51.77 -79.87
C CYS A 214 -0.22 -52.99 -80.42
N ARG A 215 -1.40 -53.32 -79.87
CA ARG A 215 -2.24 -54.41 -80.42
C ARG A 215 -2.68 -54.14 -81.86
N LYS A 216 -3.09 -52.90 -82.16
CA LYS A 216 -3.45 -52.48 -83.53
C LYS A 216 -2.23 -52.55 -84.46
N LEU A 217 -1.05 -52.13 -84.00
CA LEU A 217 0.19 -52.21 -84.77
C LEU A 217 0.60 -53.66 -85.06
N SER A 218 0.50 -54.56 -84.08
CA SER A 218 0.74 -56.00 -84.27
C SER A 218 -0.21 -56.61 -85.30
N TYR A 219 -1.48 -56.22 -85.28
CA TYR A 219 -2.46 -56.67 -86.28
C TYR A 219 -2.12 -56.15 -87.69
N LEU A 220 -1.82 -54.86 -87.84
CA LEU A 220 -1.48 -54.27 -89.13
C LEU A 220 -0.17 -54.85 -89.70
N THR A 221 0.84 -55.06 -88.86
CA THR A 221 2.11 -55.68 -89.28
C THR A 221 1.92 -57.14 -89.68
N MET A 222 1.09 -57.90 -88.97
CA MET A 222 0.70 -59.26 -89.37
C MET A 222 0.01 -59.26 -90.74
N GLN A 223 -0.97 -58.38 -90.96
CA GLN A 223 -1.66 -58.26 -92.25
C GLN A 223 -0.71 -57.86 -93.38
N GLU A 224 0.24 -56.95 -93.11
CA GLU A 224 1.23 -56.55 -94.09
C GLU A 224 2.14 -57.72 -94.48
N ILE A 225 2.66 -58.48 -93.51
CA ILE A 225 3.52 -59.64 -93.76
C ILE A 225 2.74 -60.70 -94.55
N ARG A 226 1.51 -61.03 -94.13
CA ARG A 226 0.63 -61.97 -94.86
C ARG A 226 0.37 -61.50 -96.29
N GLY A 227 0.02 -60.22 -96.48
CA GLY A 227 -0.21 -59.65 -97.81
C GLY A 227 1.04 -59.68 -98.71
N ARG A 228 2.24 -59.46 -98.15
CA ARG A 228 3.51 -59.58 -98.89
C ARG A 228 3.79 -61.03 -99.28
N ILE A 229 3.55 -61.99 -98.38
CA ILE A 229 3.71 -63.42 -98.65
C ILE A 229 2.72 -63.90 -99.69
N ASP A 230 1.44 -63.54 -99.57
CA ASP A 230 0.39 -63.87 -100.54
C ASP A 230 0.71 -63.30 -101.92
N SER A 231 1.21 -62.06 -101.98
CA SER A 231 1.62 -61.42 -103.23
C SER A 231 2.82 -62.14 -103.86
N ALA A 232 3.82 -62.52 -103.06
CA ALA A 232 4.98 -63.27 -103.52
C ALA A 232 4.59 -64.68 -104.01
N TYR A 233 3.73 -65.39 -103.28
CA TYR A 233 3.20 -66.70 -103.66
C TYR A 233 2.41 -66.65 -104.97
N ARG A 234 1.50 -65.67 -105.11
CA ARG A 234 0.75 -65.45 -106.37
C ARG A 234 1.67 -65.11 -107.54
N SER A 235 2.71 -64.30 -107.30
CA SER A 235 3.69 -63.97 -108.34
C SER A 235 4.52 -65.18 -108.76
N ALA A 236 4.92 -66.03 -107.81
CA ALA A 236 5.69 -67.25 -108.08
C ALA A 236 4.87 -68.30 -108.83
N THR A 237 3.62 -68.54 -108.40
CA THR A 237 2.70 -69.49 -109.06
C THR A 237 2.26 -69.01 -110.45
N ALA A 238 2.04 -67.71 -110.65
CA ALA A 238 1.77 -67.15 -111.97
C ALA A 238 2.95 -67.31 -112.95
N SER A 239 4.20 -67.30 -112.46
CA SER A 239 5.39 -67.57 -113.27
C SER A 239 5.51 -69.05 -113.68
N ILE A 240 4.96 -69.97 -112.90
CA ILE A 240 4.98 -71.42 -113.16
C ILE A 240 3.87 -71.84 -114.14
N ASN A 241 2.71 -71.18 -114.06
CA ASN A 241 1.52 -71.50 -114.87
C ASN A 241 1.39 -70.65 -116.16
N GLY A 242 2.45 -69.94 -116.57
CA GLY A 242 2.48 -69.17 -117.81
C GLY A 242 2.41 -70.06 -119.06
N PRO A 243 1.97 -69.54 -120.23
CA PRO A 243 1.72 -70.31 -121.46
C PRO A 243 2.96 -70.93 -122.15
N GLN A 244 4.09 -71.07 -121.44
CA GLN A 244 5.35 -71.67 -121.90
C GLN A 244 5.83 -72.83 -121.01
N ALA A 245 5.01 -73.33 -120.07
CA ALA A 245 5.35 -74.49 -119.23
C ALA A 245 5.03 -75.82 -119.94
N ASN A 246 5.95 -76.30 -120.78
CA ASN A 246 5.88 -77.65 -121.34
C ASN A 246 6.23 -78.70 -120.27
N GLY A 247 5.24 -79.52 -119.88
CA GLY A 247 5.44 -80.76 -119.13
C GLY A 247 5.09 -80.68 -117.64
N HIS A 248 3.81 -80.50 -117.30
CA HIS A 248 3.31 -80.74 -115.94
C HIS A 248 3.36 -82.24 -115.63
N SER A 249 4.20 -82.63 -114.67
CA SER A 249 4.09 -83.94 -114.01
C SER A 249 3.44 -83.76 -112.64
N ASP A 250 2.78 -84.80 -112.13
CA ASP A 250 2.23 -84.90 -110.77
C ASP A 250 3.22 -84.45 -109.68
N GLN A 251 4.53 -84.47 -109.96
CA GLN A 251 5.57 -83.98 -109.04
C GLN A 251 5.57 -82.45 -108.84
N SER A 252 5.05 -81.65 -109.78
CA SER A 252 4.95 -80.19 -109.63
C SER A 252 3.75 -79.80 -108.77
N GLU A 253 2.64 -80.52 -108.87
CA GLU A 253 1.45 -80.29 -108.05
C GLU A 253 1.69 -80.68 -106.59
N ASN A 254 2.37 -81.81 -106.35
CA ASN A 254 2.75 -82.22 -105.00
C ASN A 254 3.66 -81.18 -104.31
N LYS A 255 4.63 -80.61 -105.03
CA LYS A 255 5.50 -79.54 -104.50
C LYS A 255 4.75 -78.25 -104.18
N ILE A 256 3.73 -77.90 -104.96
CA ILE A 256 2.88 -76.72 -104.69
C ILE A 256 2.03 -76.98 -103.44
N SER A 257 1.51 -78.21 -103.27
CA SER A 257 0.76 -78.61 -102.08
C SER A 257 1.62 -78.60 -100.82
N ASP A 258 2.86 -79.14 -100.89
CA ASP A 258 3.79 -79.15 -99.77
C ASP A 258 4.20 -77.71 -99.38
N LEU A 259 4.50 -76.85 -100.36
CA LEU A 259 4.78 -75.43 -100.13
C LEU A 259 3.59 -74.68 -99.55
N GLN A 260 2.36 -75.03 -99.92
CA GLN A 260 1.16 -74.43 -99.35
C GLN A 260 1.00 -74.82 -97.87
N ALA A 261 1.29 -76.08 -97.51
CA ALA A 261 1.25 -76.53 -96.11
C ALA A 261 2.32 -75.82 -95.26
N GLU A 262 3.55 -75.69 -95.77
CA GLU A 262 4.62 -74.92 -95.11
C GLU A 262 4.28 -73.43 -94.99
N LEU A 263 3.58 -72.86 -95.99
CA LEU A 263 3.12 -71.48 -95.96
C LEU A 263 2.03 -71.26 -94.89
N ASP A 264 1.12 -72.21 -94.74
CA ASP A 264 0.06 -72.18 -93.73
C ASP A 264 0.65 -72.27 -92.32
N GLU A 265 1.68 -73.09 -92.12
CA GLU A 265 2.45 -73.17 -90.86
C GLU A 265 3.17 -71.84 -90.55
N LEU A 266 3.91 -71.29 -91.53
CA LEU A 266 4.57 -69.99 -91.40
C LEU A 266 3.58 -68.84 -91.12
N THR A 267 2.40 -68.90 -91.74
CA THR A 267 1.32 -67.91 -91.56
C THR A 267 0.71 -67.95 -90.15
N GLY A 268 0.75 -69.12 -89.50
CA GLY A 268 0.43 -69.30 -88.08
C GLY A 268 1.47 -68.66 -87.15
N GLU A 269 2.76 -68.77 -87.48
CA GLU A 269 3.84 -68.21 -86.65
C GLU A 269 4.00 -66.69 -86.76
N ILE A 270 3.58 -66.08 -87.88
CA ILE A 270 3.69 -64.63 -88.13
C ILE A 270 2.98 -63.79 -87.06
N GLU A 271 1.88 -64.28 -86.49
CA GLU A 271 1.19 -63.57 -85.41
C GLU A 271 2.06 -63.47 -84.15
N GLY A 272 2.70 -64.56 -83.74
CA GLY A 272 3.62 -64.58 -82.59
C GLY A 272 4.86 -63.73 -82.84
N LEU A 273 5.43 -63.76 -84.04
CA LEU A 273 6.62 -62.98 -84.39
C LEU A 273 6.32 -61.48 -84.52
N ALA A 274 5.20 -61.10 -85.12
CA ALA A 274 4.77 -59.71 -85.26
C ALA A 274 4.47 -59.08 -83.89
N THR A 275 3.75 -59.80 -83.03
CA THR A 275 3.49 -59.36 -81.65
C THR A 275 4.78 -59.21 -80.86
N MET A 276 5.69 -60.19 -80.89
CA MET A 276 6.98 -60.09 -80.20
C MET A 276 7.86 -58.94 -80.72
N ALA A 277 7.85 -58.69 -82.03
CA ALA A 277 8.61 -57.60 -82.64
C ALA A 277 8.06 -56.21 -82.24
N VAL A 278 6.72 -56.04 -82.25
CA VAL A 278 6.06 -54.81 -81.80
C VAL A 278 6.25 -54.60 -80.31
N ASP A 279 6.16 -55.67 -79.52
CA ASP A 279 6.34 -55.62 -78.08
C ASP A 279 7.76 -55.21 -77.71
N GLY A 280 8.77 -55.81 -78.34
CA GLY A 280 10.17 -55.51 -78.08
C GLY A 280 10.60 -54.12 -78.55
N LYS A 281 10.14 -53.67 -79.72
CA LYS A 281 10.53 -52.37 -80.30
C LYS A 281 9.77 -51.18 -79.73
N TYR A 282 8.50 -51.35 -79.38
CA TYR A 282 7.62 -50.23 -79.03
C TYR A 282 7.01 -50.37 -77.63
N ARG A 283 6.26 -51.45 -77.36
CA ARG A 283 5.50 -51.60 -76.11
C ARG A 283 6.39 -51.48 -74.86
N HIS A 284 7.42 -52.31 -74.76
CA HIS A 284 8.27 -52.35 -73.56
C HIS A 284 9.08 -51.07 -73.34
N PRO A 285 9.72 -50.47 -74.37
CA PRO A 285 10.39 -49.18 -74.22
C PRO A 285 9.45 -48.04 -73.80
N ILE A 286 8.27 -47.94 -74.41
CA ILE A 286 7.30 -46.87 -74.11
C ILE A 286 6.79 -47.02 -72.67
N LEU A 287 6.39 -48.23 -72.26
CA LEU A 287 5.93 -48.48 -70.89
C LEU A 287 7.05 -48.23 -69.87
N ARG A 288 8.30 -48.59 -70.17
CA ARG A 288 9.44 -48.30 -69.29
C ARG A 288 9.64 -46.80 -69.11
N GLN A 289 9.58 -46.03 -70.19
CA GLN A 289 9.76 -44.57 -70.14
C GLN A 289 8.57 -43.88 -69.45
N LEU A 290 7.35 -44.38 -69.63
CA LEU A 290 6.17 -43.89 -68.93
C LEU A 290 6.29 -44.11 -67.42
N LYS A 291 6.73 -45.31 -67.00
CA LYS A 291 6.98 -45.63 -65.58
C LYS A 291 8.12 -44.81 -64.98
N SER A 292 9.21 -44.59 -65.71
CA SER A 292 10.29 -43.71 -65.22
C SER A 292 9.81 -42.27 -65.09
N SER A 293 9.06 -41.76 -66.07
CA SER A 293 8.47 -40.42 -66.02
C SER A 293 7.46 -40.27 -64.88
N GLN A 294 6.69 -41.31 -64.58
CA GLN A 294 5.79 -41.34 -63.42
C GLN A 294 6.58 -41.26 -62.12
N SER A 295 7.62 -42.08 -61.97
CA SER A 295 8.47 -42.07 -60.78
C SER A 295 9.17 -40.71 -60.58
N ASP A 296 9.62 -40.07 -61.66
CA ASP A 296 10.20 -38.72 -61.60
C ASP A 296 9.16 -37.67 -61.17
N ALA A 297 7.93 -37.74 -61.71
CA ALA A 297 6.83 -36.85 -61.32
C ALA A 297 6.43 -37.04 -59.85
N GLU A 298 6.37 -38.29 -59.37
CA GLU A 298 6.13 -38.63 -57.97
C GLU A 298 7.25 -38.12 -57.05
N ALA A 299 8.52 -38.26 -57.46
CA ALA A 299 9.66 -37.74 -56.71
C ALA A 299 9.65 -36.20 -56.61
N VAL A 300 9.29 -35.51 -57.70
CA VAL A 300 9.12 -34.05 -57.69
C VAL A 300 7.93 -33.64 -56.82
N SER A 301 6.79 -34.32 -56.91
CA SER A 301 5.63 -34.09 -56.03
C SER A 301 5.99 -34.28 -54.56
N SER A 302 6.73 -35.35 -54.21
CA SER A 302 7.21 -35.60 -52.84
C SER A 302 8.07 -34.44 -52.33
N ARG A 303 9.02 -33.92 -53.14
CA ARG A 303 9.85 -32.78 -52.74
C ARG A 303 9.03 -31.50 -52.51
N TRP A 304 8.01 -31.27 -53.33
CA TRP A 304 7.11 -30.14 -53.13
C TRP A 304 6.23 -30.35 -51.88
N ASN A 305 5.78 -31.58 -51.60
CA ASN A 305 5.08 -31.92 -50.37
C ASN A 305 5.95 -31.66 -49.13
N ASP A 306 7.22 -32.07 -49.14
CA ASP A 306 8.16 -31.80 -48.04
C ASP A 306 8.37 -30.29 -47.84
N TYR A 307 8.47 -29.54 -48.93
CA TYR A 307 8.54 -28.08 -48.88
C TYR A 307 7.27 -27.45 -48.29
N VAL A 308 6.09 -27.86 -48.74
CA VAL A 308 4.81 -27.38 -48.19
C VAL A 308 4.70 -27.74 -46.72
N LEU A 309 5.02 -28.97 -46.33
CA LEU A 309 4.99 -29.39 -44.93
C LEU A 309 5.95 -28.57 -44.07
N GLY A 310 7.19 -28.38 -44.52
CA GLY A 310 8.20 -27.59 -43.81
C GLY A 310 7.80 -26.11 -43.68
N THR A 311 7.21 -25.53 -44.72
CA THR A 311 6.69 -24.15 -44.66
C THR A 311 5.49 -24.03 -43.71
N LEU A 312 4.53 -24.96 -43.74
CA LEU A 312 3.39 -24.95 -42.81
C LEU A 312 3.83 -25.16 -41.35
N GLN A 313 4.81 -26.03 -41.11
CA GLN A 313 5.44 -26.18 -39.79
C GLN A 313 6.09 -24.87 -39.35
N TYR A 314 6.87 -24.22 -40.22
CA TYR A 314 7.48 -22.93 -39.94
C TYR A 314 6.45 -21.85 -39.60
N LEU A 315 5.37 -21.75 -40.37
CA LEU A 315 4.27 -20.81 -40.11
C LEU A 315 3.61 -21.08 -38.76
N THR A 316 3.39 -22.36 -38.43
CA THR A 316 2.78 -22.77 -37.15
C THR A 316 3.69 -22.46 -35.97
N THR A 317 4.99 -22.80 -36.04
CA THR A 317 5.96 -22.48 -34.99
C THR A 317 6.08 -20.97 -34.82
N ARG A 318 6.09 -20.20 -35.91
CA ARG A 318 6.10 -18.73 -35.83
C ARG A 318 4.83 -18.19 -35.15
N ALA A 319 3.65 -18.70 -35.50
CA ALA A 319 2.40 -18.31 -34.85
C ALA A 319 2.41 -18.64 -33.34
N GLN A 320 2.93 -19.79 -32.94
CA GLN A 320 3.11 -20.16 -31.53
C GLN A 320 4.05 -19.18 -30.81
N THR A 321 5.20 -18.85 -31.41
CA THR A 321 6.12 -17.88 -30.78
C THR A 321 5.52 -16.48 -30.63
N LEU A 322 4.60 -16.09 -31.53
CA LEU A 322 3.88 -14.82 -31.43
C LEU A 322 2.85 -14.84 -30.30
N ASP A 323 2.15 -15.95 -30.14
CA ASP A 323 1.20 -16.16 -29.04
C ASP A 323 1.93 -16.16 -27.69
N ASP A 324 3.04 -16.90 -27.57
CA ASP A 324 3.90 -16.90 -26.38
C ASP A 324 4.39 -15.48 -26.06
N HIS A 325 4.86 -14.72 -27.06
CA HIS A 325 5.32 -13.34 -26.84
C HIS A 325 4.16 -12.42 -26.40
N ALA A 326 2.97 -12.58 -26.99
CA ALA A 326 1.79 -11.81 -26.62
C ALA A 326 1.34 -12.10 -25.18
N THR A 327 1.28 -13.38 -24.79
CA THR A 327 0.91 -13.81 -23.44
C THR A 327 1.95 -13.35 -22.41
N HIS A 328 3.24 -13.44 -22.72
CA HIS A 328 4.31 -12.91 -21.87
C HIS A 328 4.17 -11.40 -21.65
N LEU A 329 3.96 -10.61 -22.71
CA LEU A 329 3.76 -9.16 -22.56
C LEU A 329 2.52 -8.81 -21.73
N HIS A 330 1.40 -9.52 -21.94
CA HIS A 330 0.19 -9.29 -21.18
C HIS A 330 0.35 -9.69 -19.70
N SER A 331 1.03 -10.81 -19.43
CA SER A 331 1.35 -11.24 -18.07
C SER A 331 2.30 -10.26 -17.36
N HIS A 332 3.27 -9.70 -18.08
CA HIS A 332 4.19 -8.69 -17.57
C HIS A 332 3.45 -7.39 -17.23
N GLN A 333 2.55 -6.92 -18.10
CA GLN A 333 1.69 -5.77 -17.83
C GLN A 333 0.78 -6.04 -16.60
N GLY A 334 0.21 -7.24 -16.52
CA GLY A 334 -0.57 -7.69 -15.37
C GLY A 334 0.24 -7.65 -14.08
N ALA A 335 1.44 -8.21 -14.08
CA ALA A 335 2.35 -8.23 -12.94
C ALA A 335 2.70 -6.81 -12.46
N ILE A 336 3.09 -5.91 -13.38
CA ILE A 336 3.38 -4.51 -13.05
C ILE A 336 2.16 -3.84 -12.43
N ASN A 337 0.97 -4.02 -13.00
CA ASN A 337 -0.26 -3.45 -12.46
C ASN A 337 -0.60 -4.02 -11.07
N THR A 338 -0.33 -5.31 -10.81
CA THR A 338 -0.53 -5.89 -9.48
C THR A 338 0.45 -5.30 -8.46
N VAL A 339 1.73 -5.17 -8.82
CA VAL A 339 2.75 -4.55 -7.95
C VAL A 339 2.36 -3.10 -7.64
N ALA A 340 1.92 -2.33 -8.65
CA ALA A 340 1.45 -0.96 -8.46
C ALA A 340 0.28 -0.86 -7.49
N ARG A 341 -0.73 -1.72 -7.64
CA ARG A 341 -1.87 -1.77 -6.72
C ARG A 341 -1.46 -2.18 -5.30
N THR A 342 -0.53 -3.13 -5.17
CA THR A 342 -0.04 -3.53 -3.84
C THR A 342 0.73 -2.41 -3.16
N LEU A 343 1.56 -1.67 -3.89
CA LEU A 343 2.31 -0.52 -3.36
C LEU A 343 1.36 0.59 -2.90
N GLU A 344 0.36 0.91 -3.71
CA GLU A 344 -0.68 1.89 -3.37
C GLU A 344 -1.49 1.45 -2.13
N GLY A 345 -1.79 0.15 -2.02
CA GLY A 345 -2.45 -0.42 -0.85
C GLY A 345 -1.60 -0.30 0.44
N VAL A 346 -0.31 -0.59 0.36
CA VAL A 346 0.62 -0.47 1.50
C VAL A 346 0.77 1.00 1.94
N ALA A 347 0.89 1.93 0.99
CA ALA A 347 0.96 3.36 1.29
C ALA A 347 -0.29 3.87 2.04
N LYS A 348 -1.49 3.44 1.62
CA LYS A 348 -2.76 3.77 2.29
C LYS A 348 -2.86 3.18 3.71
N VAL A 349 -2.36 1.96 3.91
CA VAL A 349 -2.34 1.31 5.24
C VAL A 349 -1.38 2.05 6.19
N GLU A 350 -0.21 2.49 5.72
CA GLU A 350 0.68 3.32 6.54
C GLU A 350 0.06 4.67 6.91
N GLU A 351 -0.59 5.34 5.97
CA GLU A 351 -1.21 6.66 6.21
C GLU A 351 -2.32 6.55 7.28
N THR A 352 -3.15 5.53 7.20
CA THR A 352 -4.18 5.25 8.22
C THR A 352 -3.59 4.87 9.58
N ALA A 353 -2.46 4.17 9.63
CA ALA A 353 -1.75 3.85 10.88
C ALA A 353 -1.12 5.10 11.51
N ARG A 354 -0.55 6.01 10.72
CA ARG A 354 0.01 7.30 11.19
C ARG A 354 -1.09 8.22 11.72
N GLU A 355 -2.25 8.26 11.08
CA GLU A 355 -3.40 9.04 11.55
C GLU A 355 -3.93 8.53 12.90
N ARG A 356 -4.04 7.20 13.07
CA ARG A 356 -4.40 6.58 14.36
C ARG A 356 -3.42 6.93 15.47
N GLN A 357 -2.11 6.98 15.18
CA GLN A 357 -1.08 7.36 16.17
C GLN A 357 -1.12 8.85 16.52
N ARG A 358 -1.50 9.73 15.59
CA ARG A 358 -1.66 11.18 15.88
C ARG A 358 -2.85 11.46 16.78
N ILE A 359 -3.96 10.76 16.60
CA ILE A 359 -5.15 10.86 17.44
C ILE A 359 -4.80 10.42 18.87
N GLN A 360 -4.09 9.30 19.05
CA GLN A 360 -3.68 8.82 20.38
C GLN A 360 -2.67 9.72 21.11
N LYS A 361 -1.81 10.46 20.38
CA LYS A 361 -0.83 11.38 21.00
C LYS A 361 -1.43 12.70 21.49
N ARG A 362 -2.62 13.09 21.02
CA ARG A 362 -3.29 14.30 21.50
C ARG A 362 -3.95 14.12 22.87
N ASP A 363 -4.28 12.88 23.25
CA ASP A 363 -4.91 12.57 24.53
C ASP A 363 -3.90 12.24 25.66
N SER A 364 -2.59 12.23 25.36
CA SER A 364 -1.53 11.96 26.34
C SER A 364 -0.74 13.21 26.73
N VAL A 365 -1.42 14.24 27.24
CA VAL A 365 -0.79 15.31 28.03
C VAL A 365 -1.46 15.33 29.40
N SER A 366 -0.81 14.68 30.36
CA SER A 366 -0.92 14.79 31.82
C SER A 366 -1.07 13.43 32.50
N LEU A 367 0.01 12.98 33.18
CA LEU A 367 0.03 12.30 34.47
C LEU A 367 1.46 11.78 34.76
N PRO A 368 2.06 12.07 35.93
CA PRO A 368 3.34 11.50 36.32
C PRO A 368 3.13 10.03 36.72
N SER A 369 3.71 9.13 35.92
CA SER A 369 3.62 7.68 36.14
C SER A 369 4.57 7.25 37.27
N THR A 370 4.02 6.59 38.28
CA THR A 370 4.75 5.91 39.36
C THR A 370 5.42 4.63 38.83
N PRO A 371 6.61 4.24 39.33
CA PRO A 371 7.33 3.10 38.77
C PRO A 371 6.83 1.80 39.40
N ILE A 372 5.95 1.09 38.69
CA ILE A 372 5.56 -0.28 39.06
C ILE A 372 6.33 -1.29 38.19
N ALA A 373 7.19 -2.03 38.89
CA ALA A 373 7.60 -3.42 38.67
C ALA A 373 8.14 -3.85 37.28
N ARG A 374 9.47 -4.03 37.26
CA ARG A 374 10.22 -5.17 36.68
C ARG A 374 9.54 -5.91 35.53
N GLY A 375 9.95 -5.55 34.31
CA GLY A 375 9.63 -6.27 33.09
C GLY A 375 10.11 -7.72 33.10
N LEU A 376 9.17 -8.63 32.84
CA LEU A 376 9.48 -9.92 32.25
C LEU A 376 9.89 -9.67 30.79
N LYS A 377 11.08 -10.14 30.43
CA LYS A 377 11.60 -10.10 29.06
C LYS A 377 10.65 -10.89 28.15
N PRO A 378 10.27 -10.39 26.96
CA PRO A 378 9.58 -11.22 25.99
C PRO A 378 10.50 -12.39 25.60
N LEU A 379 10.02 -13.61 25.81
CA LEU A 379 10.70 -14.81 25.35
C LEU A 379 10.76 -14.75 23.81
N ARG A 380 11.96 -14.55 23.26
CA ARG A 380 12.24 -14.84 21.85
C ARG A 380 12.01 -16.34 21.65
N LEU A 381 10.88 -16.68 21.03
CA LEU A 381 10.64 -18.03 20.56
C LEU A 381 11.71 -18.33 19.51
N VAL A 382 12.56 -19.31 19.83
CA VAL A 382 13.58 -19.86 18.96
C VAL A 382 12.88 -20.37 17.70
N GLN A 383 13.18 -19.75 16.55
CA GLN A 383 12.95 -20.36 15.24
C GLN A 383 13.80 -21.63 15.18
N ALA A 384 13.18 -22.76 15.54
CA ALA A 384 13.73 -24.07 15.26
C ALA A 384 13.34 -24.44 13.83
N ASN A 385 14.36 -24.81 13.06
CA ASN A 385 14.27 -25.31 11.69
C ASN A 385 13.22 -26.42 11.58
N PHE A 386 12.14 -26.19 10.83
CA PHE A 386 11.30 -27.25 10.30
C PHE A 386 11.62 -27.43 8.82
N ALA A 387 12.52 -28.38 8.54
CA ALA A 387 12.75 -28.91 7.22
C ALA A 387 11.85 -30.14 7.03
N GLU A 388 10.59 -29.91 6.66
CA GLU A 388 9.68 -30.93 6.13
C GLU A 388 8.60 -30.21 5.29
N PRO A 389 8.18 -30.72 4.12
CA PRO A 389 7.14 -30.08 3.31
C PRO A 389 5.79 -30.28 4.00
N GLN A 390 5.51 -29.45 5.01
CA GLN A 390 4.19 -29.37 5.61
C GLN A 390 3.25 -28.75 4.59
N ASP A 391 2.17 -29.46 4.29
CA ASP A 391 1.12 -29.04 3.35
C ASP A 391 0.71 -27.58 3.65
N ALA A 392 0.89 -26.67 2.68
CA ALA A 392 0.81 -25.22 2.90
C ALA A 392 -0.53 -24.79 3.53
N ILE A 393 -1.59 -25.56 3.24
CA ILE A 393 -2.94 -25.36 3.76
C ILE A 393 -2.98 -25.63 5.27
N SER A 394 -2.29 -26.67 5.75
CA SER A 394 -2.22 -27.00 7.18
C SER A 394 -1.47 -25.94 7.98
N HIS A 395 -0.42 -25.35 7.40
CA HIS A 395 0.31 -24.23 7.99
C HIS A 395 -0.54 -22.97 8.07
N LEU A 396 -1.28 -22.65 7.00
CA LEU A 396 -2.20 -21.51 6.97
C LEU A 396 -3.34 -21.66 7.98
N LEU A 397 -3.96 -22.84 8.08
CA LEU A 397 -5.01 -23.11 9.06
C LEU A 397 -4.52 -22.98 10.51
N ARG A 398 -3.27 -23.40 10.77
CA ARG A 398 -2.62 -23.23 12.08
C ARG A 398 -2.25 -21.77 12.38
N GLN A 399 -1.79 -21.01 11.39
CA GLN A 399 -1.59 -19.56 11.54
C GLN A 399 -2.90 -18.84 11.84
N LEU A 400 -4.00 -19.34 11.27
CA LEU A 400 -5.35 -18.89 11.57
C LEU A 400 -5.93 -19.59 12.80
N ASP A 401 -5.14 -20.17 13.72
CA ASP A 401 -5.54 -20.86 14.97
C ASP A 401 -6.76 -21.80 14.85
N VAL A 402 -6.98 -22.41 13.68
CA VAL A 402 -8.01 -23.44 13.48
C VAL A 402 -7.39 -24.78 13.86
N ARG A 403 -7.76 -25.30 15.04
CA ARG A 403 -6.98 -26.30 15.78
C ARG A 403 -7.13 -27.77 15.35
N SER A 404 -7.76 -28.08 14.23
CA SER A 404 -7.98 -29.47 13.83
C SER A 404 -7.47 -29.75 12.43
N ALA A 405 -6.63 -30.77 12.30
CA ALA A 405 -6.17 -31.35 11.04
C ALA A 405 -7.30 -32.17 10.43
N PRO A 406 -7.96 -31.70 9.35
CA PRO A 406 -8.95 -32.49 8.66
C PRO A 406 -8.27 -33.29 7.55
N ASP A 407 -8.92 -34.37 7.16
CA ASP A 407 -8.65 -35.02 5.88
C ASP A 407 -8.90 -33.98 4.77
N LEU A 408 -7.82 -33.44 4.18
CA LEU A 408 -7.84 -32.34 3.20
C LEU A 408 -8.63 -32.67 1.93
N ASN A 409 -9.06 -33.93 1.78
CA ASN A 409 -9.85 -34.42 0.65
C ASN A 409 -11.36 -34.16 0.80
N ASP A 410 -11.86 -33.78 1.98
CA ASP A 410 -13.29 -33.58 2.23
C ASP A 410 -13.65 -32.08 2.37
N THR A 411 -13.91 -31.45 1.22
CA THR A 411 -14.13 -30.00 1.07
C THR A 411 -15.38 -29.49 1.81
N GLU A 412 -16.40 -30.33 2.01
CA GLU A 412 -17.64 -29.96 2.70
C GLU A 412 -17.50 -29.89 4.23
N LYS A 413 -16.60 -30.71 4.80
CA LYS A 413 -16.30 -30.66 6.24
C LYS A 413 -15.39 -29.47 6.55
N LEU A 414 -14.42 -29.21 5.67
CA LEU A 414 -13.51 -28.07 5.80
C LEU A 414 -14.25 -26.74 5.73
N SER A 415 -15.20 -26.59 4.80
CA SER A 415 -16.02 -25.36 4.69
C SER A 415 -16.92 -25.12 5.91
N ARG A 416 -17.53 -26.18 6.47
CA ARG A 416 -18.34 -26.09 7.69
C ARG A 416 -17.53 -25.64 8.90
N MET A 417 -16.35 -26.23 9.12
CA MET A 417 -15.49 -25.85 10.23
C MET A 417 -14.94 -24.44 10.10
N LEU A 418 -14.58 -24.01 8.88
CA LEU A 418 -14.20 -22.61 8.65
C LEU A 418 -15.37 -21.66 8.92
N GLY A 419 -16.60 -22.05 8.56
CA GLY A 419 -17.81 -21.31 8.90
C GLY A 419 -18.02 -21.19 10.41
N GLU A 420 -17.85 -22.28 11.16
CA GLU A 420 -17.95 -22.28 12.63
C GLU A 420 -16.87 -21.40 13.28
N ALA A 421 -15.62 -21.50 12.83
CA ALA A 421 -14.51 -20.69 13.32
C ALA A 421 -14.68 -19.19 13.00
N LEU A 422 -15.27 -18.85 11.85
CA LEU A 422 -15.61 -17.46 11.51
C LEU A 422 -16.70 -16.92 12.44
N MET A 423 -17.76 -17.69 12.69
CA MET A 423 -18.84 -17.28 13.58
C MET A 423 -18.36 -17.11 15.03
N GLU A 424 -17.52 -18.02 15.52
CA GLU A 424 -16.88 -17.91 16.83
C GLU A 424 -16.04 -16.62 16.91
N ARG A 425 -15.21 -16.34 15.91
CA ARG A 425 -14.38 -15.13 15.86
C ARG A 425 -15.17 -13.85 15.80
N GLU A 426 -16.21 -13.79 14.96
CA GLU A 426 -17.09 -12.63 14.92
C GLU A 426 -17.78 -12.40 16.26
N SER A 427 -18.17 -13.48 16.95
CA SER A 427 -18.77 -13.36 18.29
C SER A 427 -17.77 -12.85 19.32
N SER A 428 -16.52 -13.36 19.33
CA SER A 428 -15.47 -12.88 20.23
C SER A 428 -15.04 -11.45 19.93
N LEU A 429 -15.03 -11.04 18.65
CA LEU A 429 -14.75 -9.65 18.28
C LEU A 429 -15.86 -8.72 18.79
N ARG A 430 -17.13 -9.10 18.64
CA ARG A 430 -18.26 -8.31 19.16
C ARG A 430 -18.26 -8.24 20.69
N GLU A 431 -17.86 -9.31 21.37
CA GLU A 431 -17.71 -9.32 22.83
C GLU A 431 -16.56 -8.41 23.28
N LEU A 432 -15.40 -8.52 22.63
CA LEU A 432 -14.26 -7.64 22.90
C LEU A 432 -14.59 -6.17 22.63
N GLU A 433 -15.27 -5.87 21.52
CA GLU A 433 -15.75 -4.52 21.19
C GLU A 433 -16.61 -3.98 22.34
N ARG A 434 -17.63 -4.73 22.75
CA ARG A 434 -18.53 -4.35 23.85
C ARG A 434 -17.78 -4.15 25.18
N ASP A 435 -16.85 -5.03 25.51
CA ASP A 435 -16.07 -4.95 26.75
C ASP A 435 -15.11 -3.76 26.73
N THR A 436 -14.49 -3.47 25.58
CA THR A 436 -13.64 -2.28 25.43
C THR A 436 -14.45 -1.00 25.48
N GLU A 437 -15.61 -0.93 24.84
CA GLU A 437 -16.53 0.22 24.92
C GLU A 437 -16.95 0.49 26.37
N LEU A 438 -17.35 -0.54 27.10
CA LEU A 438 -17.73 -0.42 28.50
C LEU A 438 -16.53 -0.03 29.39
N GLY A 439 -15.36 -0.60 29.13
CA GLY A 439 -14.11 -0.23 29.80
C GLY A 439 -13.73 1.23 29.57
N PHE A 440 -13.80 1.72 28.34
CA PHE A 440 -13.53 3.12 28.01
C PHE A 440 -14.58 4.05 28.63
N ALA A 441 -15.86 3.72 28.54
CA ALA A 441 -16.92 4.54 29.13
C ALA A 441 -16.78 4.68 30.66
N THR A 442 -16.45 3.58 31.34
CA THR A 442 -16.23 3.58 32.80
C THR A 442 -14.98 4.36 33.20
N GLN A 443 -13.87 4.16 32.50
CA GLN A 443 -12.64 4.91 32.76
C GLN A 443 -12.82 6.41 32.49
N LEU A 444 -13.51 6.77 31.39
CA LEU A 444 -13.81 8.17 31.07
C LEU A 444 -14.67 8.80 32.16
N ALA A 445 -15.73 8.12 32.60
CA ALA A 445 -16.60 8.60 33.67
C ALA A 445 -15.83 8.81 35.00
N GLU A 446 -14.93 7.88 35.36
CA GLU A 446 -14.11 8.01 36.57
C GLU A 446 -13.12 9.18 36.47
N THR A 447 -12.46 9.36 35.32
CA THR A 447 -11.53 10.48 35.12
C THR A 447 -12.26 11.84 35.13
N LEU A 448 -13.44 11.93 34.53
CA LEU A 448 -14.25 13.15 34.53
C LEU A 448 -14.73 13.50 35.93
N ALA A 449 -15.21 12.51 36.69
CA ALA A 449 -15.63 12.72 38.08
C ALA A 449 -14.47 13.20 38.97
N LYS A 450 -13.26 12.66 38.79
CA LYS A 450 -12.06 13.12 39.50
C LYS A 450 -11.66 14.54 39.09
N ALA A 451 -11.74 14.86 37.80
CA ALA A 451 -11.45 16.20 37.30
C ALA A 451 -12.41 17.22 37.90
N ASP A 452 -13.72 16.94 37.90
CA ASP A 452 -14.76 17.83 38.45
C ASP A 452 -14.58 18.05 39.97
N ALA A 453 -14.24 16.99 40.71
CA ALA A 453 -13.91 17.11 42.13
C ALA A 453 -12.67 18.00 42.37
N SER A 454 -11.63 17.84 41.56
CA SER A 454 -10.41 18.66 41.67
C SER A 454 -10.65 20.13 41.29
N VAL A 455 -11.49 20.40 40.29
CA VAL A 455 -11.89 21.77 39.91
C VAL A 455 -12.69 22.40 41.04
N SER A 456 -13.62 21.66 41.64
CA SER A 456 -14.39 22.14 42.79
C SER A 456 -13.50 22.45 44.00
N GLU A 457 -12.49 21.63 44.27
CA GLU A 457 -11.50 21.88 45.33
C GLU A 457 -10.63 23.11 45.03
N LEU A 458 -10.17 23.26 43.78
CA LEU A 458 -9.40 24.42 43.35
C LEU A 458 -10.21 25.71 43.42
N LEU A 459 -11.46 25.70 42.98
CA LEU A 459 -12.37 26.83 43.15
C LEU A 459 -12.55 27.14 44.64
N GLY A 460 -12.79 26.12 45.48
CA GLY A 460 -12.88 26.27 46.92
C GLY A 460 -11.62 26.89 47.55
N ALA A 461 -10.42 26.51 47.10
CA ALA A 461 -9.15 27.04 47.58
C ALA A 461 -8.88 28.47 47.08
N VAL A 462 -9.15 28.75 45.80
CA VAL A 462 -8.97 30.07 45.17
C VAL A 462 -9.90 31.10 45.80
N TYR A 463 -11.13 30.70 46.14
CA TYR A 463 -12.12 31.62 46.74
C TYR A 463 -12.09 31.66 48.27
N LYS A 464 -11.25 30.85 48.94
CA LYS A 464 -11.14 30.80 50.42
C LYS A 464 -10.71 32.13 51.06
N HIS A 465 -10.04 33.00 50.31
CA HIS A 465 -9.49 34.26 50.80
C HIS A 465 -9.95 35.47 49.98
N SER A 466 -11.06 35.37 49.22
CA SER A 466 -11.63 36.53 48.54
C SER A 466 -12.18 37.52 49.58
N PRO A 467 -11.78 38.81 49.53
CA PRO A 467 -12.14 39.76 50.57
C PRO A 467 -13.60 40.25 50.52
N PHE A 468 -14.34 40.07 49.41
CA PHE A 468 -15.75 40.51 49.27
C PHE A 468 -16.60 39.56 48.39
N GLY A 469 -17.93 39.65 48.55
CA GLY A 469 -18.94 38.75 47.95
C GLY A 469 -19.26 38.94 46.47
N SER A 470 -18.66 39.91 45.77
CA SER A 470 -18.76 40.05 44.31
C SER A 470 -17.39 40.35 43.68
N VAL A 471 -16.98 39.54 42.69
CA VAL A 471 -15.62 39.56 42.12
C VAL A 471 -15.63 40.31 40.77
N ASN A 472 -14.90 41.42 40.70
CA ASN A 472 -14.44 42.01 39.44
C ASN A 472 -12.96 41.62 39.23
N LEU A 473 -12.66 40.93 38.12
CA LEU A 473 -11.32 40.41 37.81
C LEU A 473 -10.34 41.48 37.28
N VAL A 474 -10.77 42.74 37.18
CA VAL A 474 -9.95 43.84 36.65
C VAL A 474 -9.62 44.78 37.80
N ASP A 475 -8.32 44.94 38.06
CA ASP A 475 -7.81 45.99 38.93
C ASP A 475 -8.15 47.35 38.30
N GLY A 476 -9.03 48.11 38.95
CA GLY A 476 -9.50 49.41 38.44
C GLY A 476 -8.37 50.42 38.19
N ASN A 477 -7.20 50.20 38.79
CA ASN A 477 -6.01 51.02 38.55
C ASN A 477 -5.39 50.74 37.17
N ILE A 478 -5.45 49.50 36.70
CA ILE A 478 -4.94 49.09 35.37
C ILE A 478 -5.85 49.65 34.27
N GLU A 479 -7.16 49.63 34.47
CA GLU A 479 -8.14 50.15 33.51
C GLU A 479 -7.99 51.67 33.32
N HIS A 480 -7.78 52.41 34.40
CA HIS A 480 -7.51 53.85 34.33
C HIS A 480 -6.16 54.16 33.65
N LEU A 481 -5.12 53.36 33.90
CA LEU A 481 -3.82 53.52 33.23
C LEU A 481 -3.89 53.22 31.73
N LEU A 482 -4.70 52.22 31.34
CA LEU A 482 -4.91 51.85 29.94
C LEU A 482 -5.63 52.96 29.18
N GLY A 483 -6.71 53.53 29.76
CA GLY A 483 -7.41 54.67 29.16
C GLY A 483 -6.50 55.91 29.01
N ARG A 484 -5.58 56.13 29.94
CA ARG A 484 -4.60 57.23 29.84
C ARG A 484 -3.55 56.98 28.75
N LEU A 485 -3.15 55.73 28.54
CA LEU A 485 -2.23 55.35 27.47
C LEU A 485 -2.89 55.53 26.10
N GLU A 486 -4.13 55.09 25.96
CA GLU A 486 -4.93 55.23 24.74
C GLU A 486 -5.08 56.71 24.34
N GLY A 487 -5.44 57.57 25.29
CA GLY A 487 -5.53 59.02 25.05
C GLY A 487 -4.22 59.63 24.55
N ARG A 488 -3.07 59.24 25.14
CA ARG A 488 -1.75 59.70 24.70
C ARG A 488 -1.36 59.20 23.32
N THR A 489 -1.71 57.95 22.98
CA THR A 489 -1.43 57.42 21.64
C THR A 489 -2.27 58.11 20.56
N GLN A 490 -3.49 58.53 20.90
CA GLN A 490 -4.35 59.26 19.99
C GLN A 490 -3.86 60.70 19.78
N GLU A 491 -3.42 61.38 20.84
CA GLU A 491 -2.74 62.69 20.72
C GLU A 491 -1.50 62.61 19.82
N LEU A 492 -0.64 61.60 20.02
CA LEU A 492 0.56 61.40 19.20
C LEU A 492 0.22 61.11 17.73
N GLY A 493 -0.84 60.33 17.48
CA GLY A 493 -1.33 60.06 16.13
C GLY A 493 -1.83 61.32 15.41
N GLU A 494 -2.50 62.22 16.14
CA GLU A 494 -2.95 63.51 15.62
C GLU A 494 -1.78 64.49 15.40
N GLU A 495 -0.77 64.51 16.27
CA GLU A 495 0.46 65.28 16.04
C GLU A 495 1.22 64.79 14.80
N MET A 496 1.34 63.47 14.62
CA MET A 496 1.98 62.91 13.42
C MET A 496 1.23 63.25 12.13
N ARG A 497 -0.11 63.30 12.15
CA ARG A 497 -0.90 63.72 10.99
C ARG A 497 -0.72 65.20 10.63
N ARG A 498 -0.38 66.05 11.61
CA ARG A 498 -0.14 67.49 11.38
C ARG A 498 1.26 67.78 10.82
N ILE A 499 2.17 66.80 10.83
CA ILE A 499 3.49 66.94 10.22
C ILE A 499 3.32 66.77 8.71
N ASP A 500 3.38 67.88 7.99
CA ASP A 500 3.28 67.93 6.53
C ASP A 500 4.61 67.46 5.89
N ILE A 501 4.67 66.16 5.58
CA ILE A 501 5.86 65.47 5.06
C ILE A 501 6.32 66.08 3.72
N ASP A 502 5.40 66.63 2.93
CA ASP A 502 5.71 67.24 1.64
C ASP A 502 6.48 68.57 1.79
N ARG A 503 6.20 69.36 2.83
CA ARG A 503 7.00 70.55 3.16
C ARG A 503 8.43 70.18 3.55
N ILE A 504 8.60 69.12 4.33
CA ILE A 504 9.92 68.63 4.74
C ILE A 504 10.69 68.11 3.52
N ALA A 505 10.04 67.37 2.61
CA ALA A 505 10.65 66.87 1.38
C ALA A 505 11.05 68.00 0.41
N VAL A 506 10.23 69.04 0.28
CA VAL A 506 10.56 70.23 -0.54
C VAL A 506 11.75 70.99 0.06
N GLN A 507 11.82 71.13 1.37
CA GLN A 507 12.91 71.81 2.07
C GLN A 507 14.22 71.01 2.01
N ALA A 508 14.14 69.68 2.05
CA ALA A 508 15.26 68.77 1.81
C ALA A 508 15.77 68.86 0.36
N ARG A 509 14.86 68.89 -0.64
CA ARG A 509 15.26 69.07 -2.05
C ARG A 509 15.87 70.45 -2.31
N LYS A 510 15.36 71.50 -1.66
CA LYS A 510 15.89 72.86 -1.80
C LYS A 510 17.29 72.99 -1.20
N THR A 511 17.54 72.38 -0.05
CA THR A 511 18.89 72.34 0.57
C THR A 511 19.87 71.51 -0.25
N GLN A 512 19.41 70.41 -0.85
CA GLN A 512 20.23 69.59 -1.75
C GLN A 512 20.55 70.32 -3.07
N ALA A 513 19.61 71.09 -3.62
CA ALA A 513 19.82 71.91 -4.82
C ALA A 513 20.78 73.09 -4.56
N SER A 514 20.71 73.73 -3.39
CA SER A 514 21.68 74.77 -3.03
C SER A 514 23.11 74.25 -2.84
N PHE A 515 23.27 72.96 -2.56
CA PHE A 515 24.58 72.31 -2.42
C PHE A 515 25.23 71.96 -3.78
N LEU A 516 24.44 71.91 -4.86
CA LEU A 516 24.89 71.48 -6.20
C LEU A 516 25.08 72.63 -7.20
N GLN A 517 24.81 73.88 -6.81
CA GLN A 517 25.07 75.09 -7.62
C GLN A 517 26.21 75.98 -7.04
N GLY A 518 27.10 75.38 -6.24
CA GLY A 518 28.41 75.95 -5.90
C GLY A 518 29.46 75.57 -6.94
#